data_AF-A0A7W7HRD3-F1
#
_entry.id   AF-A0A7W7HRD3-F1
#
_cell.length_a   1.000
_cell.length_b   1.000
_cell.length_c   1.000
_cell.angle_alpha   90.00
_cell.angle_beta   90.00
_cell.angle_gamma   90.00
#
_symmetry.space_group_name_H-M   'P 1'
#
loop_
_entity.id
_entity.type
_entity.pdbx_description
1 polymer ?
#
loop_
_entity_poly.entity_id
_entity_poly.type
_entity_poly.pdbx_seq_one_letter_code
_entity_poly.pdbx_strand_id
1 'polypeptide(L)'
;MTHVRGHYRRNGSYVRPHTRRTTPKTAGTTRVRAHYRSDGTYVRSHQRTVTTSQSTPTGDGDDASLLIAGLIILLILIAAGIIAS
;
A
#
# COMPACT_ATOMS: atom_id res chain seq x y z
N MET A 1 -11.12 11.31 -12.48
CA MET A 1 -9.99 12.27 -12.42
C MET A 1 -10.56 13.66 -12.18
N THR A 2 -9.95 14.48 -11.33
CA THR A 2 -10.47 15.82 -10.99
C THR A 2 -9.63 16.89 -11.65
N HIS A 3 -10.25 17.78 -12.41
CA HIS A 3 -9.57 18.91 -13.04
C HIS A 3 -9.33 20.02 -12.01
N VAL A 4 -8.08 20.43 -11.85
CA VAL A 4 -7.66 21.50 -10.94
C VAL A 4 -7.36 22.74 -11.77
N ARG A 5 -8.08 23.83 -11.49
CA ARG A 5 -7.84 25.14 -12.12
C ARG A 5 -6.51 25.73 -11.67
N GLY A 6 -5.87 26.49 -12.55
CA GLY A 6 -4.65 27.20 -12.21
C GLY A 6 -4.92 28.26 -11.14
N HIS A 7 -4.00 28.41 -10.19
CA HIS A 7 -4.13 29.38 -9.09
C HIS A 7 -2.77 29.83 -8.59
N TYR A 8 -2.73 31.02 -7.98
CA TYR A 8 -1.55 31.51 -7.27
C TYR A 8 -1.56 30.99 -5.82
N ARG A 9 -0.39 30.54 -5.36
CA ARG A 9 -0.17 30.15 -3.96
C ARG A 9 0.06 31.38 -3.10
N ARG A 10 -0.04 31.22 -1.78
CA ARG A 10 0.23 32.29 -0.80
C ARG A 10 1.64 32.88 -0.91
N ASN A 11 2.61 32.11 -1.38
CA ASN A 11 3.99 32.55 -1.64
C ASN A 11 4.20 33.16 -3.04
N GLY A 12 3.12 33.45 -3.79
CA GLY A 12 3.18 34.09 -5.11
C GLY A 12 3.46 33.16 -6.30
N SER A 13 3.79 31.88 -6.08
CA SER A 13 4.03 30.93 -7.17
C SER A 13 2.74 30.56 -7.91
N TYR A 14 2.76 30.56 -9.25
CA TYR A 14 1.64 30.14 -10.09
C TYR A 14 1.62 28.63 -10.30
N VAL A 15 0.49 28.00 -9.98
CA VAL A 15 0.23 26.59 -10.27
C VAL A 15 -0.56 26.51 -11.56
N ARG A 16 0.01 25.85 -12.59
CA ARG A 16 -0.67 25.60 -13.87
C ARG A 16 -1.83 24.62 -13.67
N PRO A 17 -2.91 24.77 -14.45
CA PRO A 17 -4.03 23.82 -14.41
C PRO A 17 -3.52 22.41 -14.74
N HIS A 18 -4.01 21.43 -14.00
CA HIS A 18 -3.62 20.04 -14.19
C HIS A 18 -4.73 19.11 -13.74
N THR A 19 -4.69 17.88 -14.23
CA THR A 19 -5.62 16.83 -13.84
C THR A 19 -5.01 16.01 -12.72
N ARG A 20 -5.71 15.88 -11.60
CA ARG A 20 -5.26 15.09 -10.45
C ARG A 20 -6.03 13.77 -10.39
N ARG A 21 -5.30 12.67 -10.18
CA ARG A 21 -5.91 11.38 -9.82
C ARG A 21 -6.41 11.49 -8.38
N THR A 22 -7.71 11.33 -8.18
CA THR A 22 -8.30 11.17 -6.85
C THR A 22 -8.43 9.69 -6.57
N THR A 23 -7.67 9.19 -5.61
CA THR A 23 -7.92 7.85 -5.05
C THR A 23 -9.18 7.93 -4.21
N PRO A 24 -10.16 7.02 -4.39
CA PRO A 24 -11.31 6.95 -3.51
C PRO A 24 -10.81 6.71 -2.09
N LYS A 25 -11.23 7.58 -1.17
CA LYS A 25 -10.95 7.47 0.24
C LYS A 25 -12.18 6.85 0.88
N THR A 26 -12.13 5.56 1.16
CA THR A 26 -13.20 4.91 1.93
C THR A 26 -13.00 5.30 3.38
N ALA A 27 -13.91 6.12 3.91
CA ALA A 27 -13.98 6.40 5.33
C ALA A 27 -14.83 5.30 5.98
N GLY A 28 -14.17 4.44 6.76
CA GLY A 28 -14.84 3.44 7.59
C GLY A 28 -14.79 3.84 9.05
N THR A 29 -15.71 3.31 9.86
CA THR A 29 -15.61 3.35 11.32
C THR A 29 -15.21 1.98 11.83
N THR A 30 -14.28 1.95 12.78
CA THR A 30 -13.85 0.71 13.43
C THR A 30 -14.03 0.84 14.93
N ARG A 31 -14.61 -0.20 15.54
CA ARG A 31 -14.80 -0.31 16.98
C ARG A 31 -13.46 -0.67 17.64
N VAL A 32 -12.94 0.23 18.45
CA VAL A 32 -11.77 -0.06 19.30
C VAL A 32 -12.26 -0.61 20.63
N ARG A 33 -11.78 -1.79 21.00
CA ARG A 33 -12.10 -2.43 22.29
C ARG A 33 -11.36 -1.73 23.43
N ALA A 34 -11.94 -1.82 24.63
CA ALA A 34 -11.27 -1.32 25.82
C ALA A 34 -10.00 -2.14 26.11
N HIS A 35 -8.92 -1.49 26.53
CA HIS A 35 -7.65 -2.13 26.85
C HIS A 35 -6.83 -1.25 27.80
N TYR A 36 -5.85 -1.86 28.46
CA TYR A 36 -4.79 -1.16 29.18
C TYR A 36 -3.58 -0.96 28.28
N ARG A 37 -2.94 0.20 28.34
CA ARG A 37 -1.67 0.46 27.68
C ARG A 37 -0.49 -0.05 28.53
N SER A 38 0.70 -0.10 27.93
CA SER A 38 1.93 -0.49 28.60
C SER A 38 2.33 0.43 29.77
N ASP A 39 1.86 1.67 29.77
CA ASP A 39 2.03 2.65 30.86
C ASP A 39 0.98 2.50 31.98
N GLY A 40 0.09 1.51 31.90
CA GLY A 40 -0.97 1.25 32.87
C GLY A 40 -2.24 2.08 32.67
N THR A 41 -2.29 3.01 31.70
CA THR A 41 -3.48 3.82 31.46
C THR A 41 -4.62 3.01 30.84
N TYR A 42 -5.84 3.18 31.35
CA TYR A 42 -7.04 2.52 30.82
C TYR A 42 -7.65 3.31 29.65
N VAL A 43 -7.85 2.62 28.52
CA VAL A 43 -8.51 3.17 27.34
C VAL A 43 -9.91 2.58 27.23
N ARG A 44 -10.94 3.42 27.33
CA ARG A 44 -12.34 3.02 27.13
C ARG A 44 -12.60 2.67 25.66
N SER A 45 -13.52 1.72 25.46
CA SER A 45 -14.02 1.38 24.13
C SER A 45 -14.60 2.60 23.42
N HIS A 46 -14.22 2.84 22.17
CA HIS A 46 -14.73 3.95 21.37
C HIS A 46 -14.82 3.57 19.88
N GLN A 47 -15.40 4.45 19.07
CA GLN A 47 -15.39 4.33 17.62
C GLN A 47 -14.27 5.21 17.07
N ARG A 48 -13.48 4.68 16.15
CA ARG A 48 -12.43 5.44 15.46
C ARG A 48 -12.75 5.49 13.99
N THR A 49 -12.66 6.68 13.41
CA THR A 49 -12.67 6.85 11.96
C THR A 49 -11.36 6.36 11.39
N VAL A 50 -11.41 5.35 10.53
CA VAL A 50 -10.26 4.82 9.81
C VAL A 50 -10.38 5.27 8.36
N THR A 51 -9.33 5.93 7.88
CA THR A 51 -9.26 6.33 6.49
C THR A 51 -8.23 5.46 5.80
N THR A 52 -8.71 4.47 5.04
CA THR A 52 -7.83 3.69 4.17
C THR A 52 -7.70 4.45 2.85
N SER A 53 -6.54 5.05 2.62
CA SER A 53 -6.15 5.39 1.27
C SER A 53 -5.87 4.07 0.56
N GLN A 54 -6.61 3.76 -0.50
CA GLN A 54 -6.25 2.67 -1.40
C GLN A 54 -4.91 3.04 -2.03
N SER A 55 -3.81 2.62 -1.40
CA SER A 55 -2.53 2.54 -2.07
C SER A 55 -2.77 1.64 -3.27
N THR A 56 -2.43 2.14 -4.46
CA THR A 56 -2.23 1.29 -5.63
C THR A 56 -1.51 0.04 -5.15
N PRO A 57 -1.93 -1.18 -5.50
CA PRO A 57 -1.04 -2.31 -5.37
C PRO A 57 0.18 -1.92 -6.20
N THR A 58 1.26 -1.49 -5.54
CA THR A 58 2.59 -1.73 -6.07
C THR A 58 2.58 -3.23 -6.21
N GLY A 59 2.52 -3.72 -7.45
CA GLY A 59 2.59 -5.14 -7.71
C GLY A 59 3.89 -5.62 -7.12
N ASP A 60 3.83 -6.13 -5.89
CA ASP A 60 4.84 -7.02 -5.36
C ASP A 60 4.85 -8.17 -6.36
N GLY A 61 5.96 -8.26 -7.09
CA GLY A 61 6.10 -9.02 -8.34
C GLY A 61 6.11 -10.52 -8.08
N ASP A 62 4.97 -11.07 -7.71
CA ASP A 62 4.80 -12.50 -7.45
C ASP A 62 4.93 -13.33 -8.74
N ASP A 63 4.56 -12.76 -9.90
CA ASP A 63 4.64 -13.46 -11.19
C ASP A 63 6.09 -13.66 -11.68
N ALA A 64 6.96 -12.67 -11.46
CA ALA A 64 8.39 -12.79 -11.81
C ALA A 64 9.16 -13.61 -10.76
N SER A 65 8.77 -13.50 -9.49
CA SER A 65 9.45 -14.21 -8.39
C SER A 65 9.29 -15.73 -8.49
N LEU A 66 8.12 -16.23 -8.91
CA LEU A 66 7.91 -17.67 -9.14
C LEU A 66 8.71 -18.19 -10.34
N LEU A 67 8.81 -17.42 -11.43
CA LEU A 67 9.62 -17.80 -12.59
C LEU A 67 11.11 -17.85 -12.27
N ILE A 68 11.61 -16.85 -11.55
CA ILE A 68 13.02 -16.77 -11.14
C ILE A 68 13.34 -17.89 -10.14
N ALA A 69 12.50 -18.10 -9.13
CA ALA A 69 12.68 -19.18 -8.16
C ALA A 69 12.63 -20.57 -8.85
N GLY A 70 11.68 -20.78 -9.76
CA GLY A 70 11.57 -22.02 -10.54
C GLY A 70 12.80 -22.30 -11.42
N LEU A 71 13.35 -21.27 -12.09
CA LEU A 71 14.56 -21.39 -12.90
C LEU A 71 15.79 -21.74 -12.06
N ILE A 72 15.94 -21.13 -10.87
CA ILE A 72 17.04 -21.43 -9.94
C ILE A 72 16.96 -22.89 -9.48
N ILE A 73 15.77 -23.37 -9.09
CA ILE A 73 15.58 -24.75 -8.66
C ILE A 73 15.90 -25.72 -9.80
N LEU A 74 15.45 -25.44 -11.03
CA LEU A 74 15.74 -26.26 -12.20
C LEU A 74 17.25 -26.41 -12.46
N LEU A 75 18.00 -25.30 -12.39
CA LEU A 75 19.45 -25.33 -12.60
C LEU A 75 20.17 -26.15 -11.52
N ILE A 76 19.73 -26.06 -10.26
CA ILE A 76 20.29 -26.85 -9.16
C ILE A 76 20.06 -28.35 -9.40
N LEU A 77 18.86 -28.75 -9.83
CA LEU A 77 18.54 -30.16 -10.08
C LEU A 77 19.32 -30.74 -11.28
N ILE A 78 19.59 -29.93 -12.30
CA ILE A 78 20.44 -30.32 -13.43
C ILE A 78 21.90 -30.45 -12.99
N ALA A 79 22.43 -29.48 -12.25
CA ALA A 79 23.80 -29.52 -11.74
C ALA A 79 24.04 -30.68 -10.76
N ALA A 80 23.02 -31.06 -10.00
CA ALA A 80 23.05 -32.21 -9.10
C ALA A 80 22.85 -33.56 -9.83
N GLY A 81 22.64 -33.57 -11.15
CA GLY A 81 22.46 -34.78 -11.95
C GLY A 81 21.11 -35.50 -11.73
N ILE A 82 20.19 -34.90 -11.00
CA ILE A 82 18.91 -35.52 -10.59
C ILE A 82 17.96 -35.68 -11.79
N ILE A 83 18.06 -34.81 -12.79
CA ILE A 83 17.16 -34.79 -13.96
C ILE A 83 17.81 -35.47 -15.20
N ALA A 84 19.11 -35.76 -15.16
CA ALA A 84 19.88 -36.26 -16.32
C ALA A 84 20.36 -37.72 -16.18
N SER A 85 19.74 -38.53 -15.32
CA SER A 85 19.95 -39.99 -15.22
C SER A 85 18.76 -40.77 -15.76
#